data_AF-A0A7Y2DW37-F1
#
_entry.id   AF-A0A7Y2DW37-F1
#
_cell.length_a   1.000
_cell.length_b   1.000
_cell.length_c   1.000
_cell.angle_alpha   90.00
_cell.angle_beta   90.00
_cell.angle_gamma   90.00
#
_symmetry.space_group_name_H-M   'P 1'
#
loop_
_entity.id
_entity.type
_entity.pdbx_description
1 polymer ?
#
loop_
_entity_poly.entity_id
_entity_poly.type
_entity_poly.pdbx_seq_one_letter_code
_entity_poly.pdbx_strand_id
1 'polypeptide(L)'
;MELYLGIGFFIAVIINFILYDMLLSIQHSDHNDEWVKSGKPCGMFFTPEGQSYFGGYFARMAKILAWSLVTEKWMKEDPKSLRLSRLMRVLAMIQWGLWFLFIAVIYGRK
;
A
#
# COMPACT_ATOMS: atom_id res chain seq x y z
N MET A 1 12.81 20.74 11.63
CA MET A 1 12.23 19.50 12.20
C MET A 1 10.94 19.12 11.47
N GLU A 2 9.92 19.99 11.43
CA GLU A 2 8.65 19.75 10.71
C GLU A 2 8.85 19.38 9.23
N LEU A 3 9.71 20.10 8.51
CA LEU A 3 10.04 19.80 7.12
C LEU A 3 10.57 18.38 6.93
N TYR A 4 11.47 17.92 7.81
CA TYR A 4 12.05 16.57 7.73
C TYR A 4 11.01 15.49 8.05
N LEU A 5 10.10 15.74 9.00
CA LEU A 5 8.99 14.83 9.30
C LEU A 5 8.04 14.71 8.11
N GLY A 6 7.71 15.85 7.47
CA GLY A 6 6.91 15.87 6.25
C GLY A 6 7.58 15.10 5.10
N ILE A 7 8.86 15.38 4.82
CA ILE A 7 9.62 14.66 3.80
C ILE A 7 9.65 13.15 4.10
N GLY A 8 9.94 12.75 5.34
CA GLY A 8 9.95 11.34 5.74
C GLY A 8 8.59 10.66 5.54
N PHE A 9 7.50 11.37 5.87
CA PHE A 9 6.14 10.89 5.63
C PHE A 9 5.86 10.67 4.15
N PHE A 10 6.19 11.64 3.29
CA PHE A 10 5.99 11.52 1.84
C PHE A 10 6.82 10.38 1.23
N ILE A 11 8.08 10.21 1.67
CA ILE A 11 8.91 9.09 1.23
C ILE A 11 8.27 7.76 1.64
N ALA A 12 7.79 7.64 2.87
CA ALA A 12 7.12 6.43 3.34
C ALA A 12 5.87 6.10 2.50
N VAL A 13 5.06 7.11 2.15
CA VAL A 13 3.89 6.96 1.26
C VAL A 13 4.28 6.42 -0.11
N ILE A 14 5.31 7.00 -0.74
CA ILE A 14 5.76 6.59 -2.08
C ILE A 14 6.25 5.14 -2.06
N ILE A 15 7.06 4.76 -1.05
CA ILE A 15 7.53 3.38 -0.91
C ILE A 15 6.34 2.44 -0.70
N ASN A 16 5.34 2.84 0.08
CA ASN A 16 4.13 2.05 0.31
C ASN A 16 3.36 1.79 -1.01
N PHE A 17 3.23 2.79 -1.88
CA PHE A 17 2.65 2.63 -3.22
C PHE A 17 3.46 1.68 -4.10
N ILE A 18 4.79 1.74 -4.07
CA ILE A 18 5.64 0.81 -4.81
C ILE A 18 5.42 -0.64 -4.33
N LEU A 19 5.38 -0.87 -3.01
CA LEU A 19 5.15 -2.21 -2.47
C LEU A 19 3.76 -2.75 -2.81
N TYR A 20 2.74 -1.88 -2.77
CA TYR A 20 1.40 -2.23 -3.20
C TYR A 20 1.38 -2.63 -4.68
N ASP A 21 2.03 -1.87 -5.56
CA ASP A 21 2.11 -2.20 -6.98
C ASP A 21 2.85 -3.50 -7.25
N MET A 22 3.91 -3.79 -6.50
CA MET A 22 4.61 -5.08 -6.58
C MET A 22 3.70 -6.23 -6.17
N LEU A 23 2.95 -6.09 -5.07
CA LEU A 23 1.97 -7.10 -4.64
C LEU A 23 0.86 -7.28 -5.67
N LEU A 24 0.37 -6.18 -6.24
CA LEU A 24 -0.66 -6.20 -7.26
C LEU A 24 -0.18 -6.87 -8.54
N SER A 25 1.07 -6.61 -8.94
CA SER A 25 1.70 -7.25 -10.10
C SER A 25 1.74 -8.76 -9.92
N ILE A 26 2.17 -9.24 -8.75
CA ILE A 26 2.16 -10.68 -8.42
C ILE A 26 0.73 -11.24 -8.38
N GLN A 27 -0.20 -10.52 -7.76
CA GLN A 27 -1.60 -10.96 -7.71
C GLN A 27 -2.19 -11.09 -9.13
N HIS A 28 -1.89 -10.15 -10.02
CA HIS A 28 -2.38 -10.16 -11.39
C HIS A 28 -1.76 -11.30 -12.22
N SER A 29 -0.45 -11.52 -12.10
CA SER A 29 0.27 -12.52 -12.91
C SER A 29 0.06 -13.95 -12.41
N ASP A 30 0.15 -14.16 -11.10
CA ASP A 30 0.28 -15.51 -10.52
C ASP A 30 -1.03 -15.96 -9.85
N HIS A 31 -1.89 -15.01 -9.49
CA HIS A 31 -3.15 -15.25 -8.77
C HIS A 31 -4.34 -14.52 -9.41
N ASN A 32 -4.44 -14.59 -10.74
CA ASN A 32 -5.41 -13.80 -11.52
C ASN A 32 -6.86 -13.97 -11.03
N ASP A 33 -7.25 -15.18 -10.62
CA ASP A 33 -8.57 -15.45 -10.05
C ASP A 33 -8.85 -14.61 -8.78
N GLU A 34 -7.86 -14.47 -7.91
CA GLU A 34 -7.96 -13.65 -6.70
C GLU A 34 -7.95 -12.14 -7.03
N TRP A 35 -7.23 -11.74 -8.08
CA TRP A 35 -7.29 -10.37 -8.60
C TRP A 35 -8.68 -10.02 -9.15
N VAL A 36 -9.30 -10.93 -9.91
CA VAL A 36 -10.67 -10.76 -10.41
C VAL A 36 -11.67 -10.68 -9.25
N LYS A 37 -11.60 -11.60 -8.28
CA LYS A 37 -12.43 -11.56 -7.05
C LYS A 37 -12.23 -10.29 -6.24
N SER A 38 -11.03 -9.72 -6.28
CA SER A 38 -10.68 -8.46 -5.61
C SER A 38 -11.27 -7.22 -6.30
N GLY A 39 -12.05 -7.39 -7.36
CA GLY A 39 -12.64 -6.28 -8.13
C GLY A 39 -11.67 -5.67 -9.13
N LYS A 40 -10.65 -6.43 -9.56
CA LYS A 40 -9.61 -6.01 -10.51
C LYS A 40 -8.93 -4.69 -10.10
N PRO A 41 -8.32 -4.61 -8.90
CA PRO A 41 -7.65 -3.40 -8.44
C PRO A 41 -6.56 -2.94 -9.43
N CYS A 42 -6.35 -1.62 -9.50
CA CYS A 42 -5.23 -1.01 -10.21
C CYS A 42 -4.14 -0.56 -9.22
N GLY A 43 -2.94 -0.32 -9.75
CA GLY A 43 -1.79 0.20 -9.01
C GLY A 43 -1.82 1.72 -8.90
N MET A 44 -0.85 2.29 -8.22
CA MET A 44 -0.55 3.72 -8.31
C MET A 44 0.25 4.04 -9.58
N PHE A 45 1.20 3.17 -9.92
CA PHE A 45 2.12 3.26 -11.06
C PHE A 45 1.97 2.08 -12.03
N PHE A 46 1.45 0.95 -11.56
CA PHE A 46 1.18 -0.25 -12.36
C PHE A 46 -0.30 -0.32 -12.77
N THR A 47 -0.58 -0.43 -14.07
CA THR A 47 -1.94 -0.67 -14.56
C THR A 47 -1.97 -2.04 -15.25
N PRO A 48 -2.75 -3.02 -14.73
CA PRO A 48 -2.91 -4.31 -15.38
C PRO A 48 -3.44 -4.18 -16.82
N GLU A 49 -3.05 -5.10 -17.70
CA GLU A 49 -3.53 -5.10 -19.09
C GLU A 49 -5.06 -5.23 -19.16
N GLY A 50 -5.69 -4.48 -20.06
CA GLY A 50 -7.15 -4.46 -20.21
C GLY A 50 -7.92 -3.75 -19.09
N GLN A 51 -7.23 -3.13 -18.13
CA GLN A 51 -7.83 -2.27 -17.10
C GLN A 51 -7.60 -0.79 -17.42
N SER A 52 -8.51 0.06 -16.94
CA SER A 52 -8.31 1.51 -16.93
C SER A 52 -7.93 1.96 -15.52
N TYR A 53 -7.15 3.03 -15.42
CA TYR A 53 -6.72 3.57 -14.12
C TYR A 53 -7.91 3.89 -13.20
N PHE A 54 -9.00 4.41 -13.76
CA PHE A 54 -10.22 4.73 -13.01
C PHE A 54 -11.10 3.51 -12.72
N GLY A 55 -11.10 2.51 -13.61
CA GLY A 55 -11.91 1.29 -13.44
C GLY A 55 -11.52 0.45 -12.22
N GLY A 56 -10.26 0.53 -11.79
CA GLY A 56 -9.76 -0.16 -10.59
C GLY A 56 -9.67 0.70 -9.33
N TYR A 57 -10.09 1.98 -9.36
CA TYR A 57 -9.80 2.95 -8.30
C TYR A 57 -10.36 2.55 -6.93
N PHE A 58 -11.65 2.20 -6.87
CA PHE A 58 -12.30 1.83 -5.61
C PHE A 58 -11.75 0.52 -5.05
N ALA A 59 -11.52 -0.47 -5.92
CA ALA A 59 -10.89 -1.73 -5.55
C ALA A 59 -9.47 -1.48 -5.00
N ARG A 60 -8.70 -0.57 -5.60
CA ARG A 60 -7.39 -0.15 -5.09
C ARG A 60 -7.47 0.44 -3.69
N MET A 61 -8.36 1.40 -3.45
CA MET A 61 -8.52 2.00 -2.12
C MET A 61 -8.88 0.95 -1.07
N ALA A 62 -9.81 0.05 -1.39
CA ALA A 62 -10.19 -1.04 -0.51
C ALA A 62 -9.01 -1.99 -0.23
N LYS A 63 -8.22 -2.31 -1.26
CA LYS A 63 -7.10 -3.27 -1.15
C LYS A 63 -5.89 -2.69 -0.44
N ILE A 64 -5.55 -1.42 -0.65
CA ILE A 64 -4.50 -0.73 0.12
C ILE A 64 -4.82 -0.79 1.62
N LEU A 65 -6.06 -0.48 2.00
CA LEU A 65 -6.50 -0.56 3.40
C LEU A 65 -6.48 -2.02 3.89
N ALA A 66 -7.09 -2.94 3.15
CA ALA A 66 -7.19 -4.35 3.54
C ALA A 66 -5.82 -4.99 3.72
N TRP A 67 -4.89 -4.81 2.78
CA TRP A 67 -3.56 -5.44 2.83
C TRP A 67 -2.67 -4.83 3.93
N SER A 68 -2.92 -3.58 4.30
CA SER A 68 -2.29 -2.94 5.47
C SER A 68 -2.73 -3.58 6.80
N LEU A 69 -3.82 -4.34 6.83
CA LEU A 69 -4.39 -4.92 8.04
C LEU A 69 -4.42 -6.46 8.04
N VAL A 70 -4.69 -7.07 6.89
CA VAL A 70 -5.02 -8.49 6.74
C VAL A 70 -4.11 -9.14 5.69
N THR A 71 -3.58 -10.32 6.00
CA THR A 71 -2.80 -11.13 5.05
C THR A 71 -3.76 -12.09 4.37
N GLU A 72 -4.00 -11.88 3.08
CA GLU A 72 -4.85 -12.75 2.27
C GLU A 72 -4.21 -14.13 2.08
N LYS A 73 -5.02 -15.14 1.72
CA LYS A 73 -4.57 -16.53 1.61
C LYS A 73 -3.43 -16.69 0.59
N TRP A 74 -3.60 -16.14 -0.61
CA TRP A 74 -2.59 -16.20 -1.68
C TRP A 74 -1.24 -15.59 -1.26
N MET A 75 -1.26 -14.51 -0.46
CA MET A 75 -0.02 -13.92 0.06
C MET A 75 0.75 -14.85 0.99
N LYS A 76 0.09 -15.83 1.63
CA LYS A 76 0.75 -16.83 2.49
C LYS A 76 1.35 -17.97 1.68
N GLU A 77 0.85 -18.19 0.47
CA GLU A 77 1.31 -19.25 -0.43
C GLU A 77 2.61 -18.86 -1.14
N ASP A 78 2.85 -17.55 -1.36
CA ASP A 78 4.10 -17.01 -1.89
C ASP A 78 4.94 -16.28 -0.82
N PRO A 79 6.14 -16.79 -0.47
CA PRO A 79 7.04 -16.14 0.49
C PRO A 79 7.40 -14.70 0.15
N LYS A 80 7.48 -14.35 -1.15
CA LYS A 80 7.81 -12.99 -1.60
C LYS A 80 6.66 -12.04 -1.29
N SER A 81 5.44 -12.41 -1.66
CA SER A 81 4.21 -11.67 -1.33
C SER A 81 4.03 -11.51 0.18
N LEU A 82 4.30 -12.55 0.97
CA LEU A 82 4.25 -12.46 2.42
C LEU A 82 5.22 -11.41 2.98
N ARG A 83 6.45 -11.37 2.47
CA ARG A 83 7.47 -10.39 2.88
C ARG A 83 7.07 -8.97 2.49
N LEU A 84 6.57 -8.77 1.26
CA LEU A 84 6.10 -7.47 0.78
C LEU A 84 4.93 -6.97 1.63
N SER A 85 3.95 -7.83 1.91
CA SER A 85 2.81 -7.50 2.78
C SER A 85 3.27 -7.07 4.18
N ARG A 86 4.20 -7.79 4.80
CA ARG A 86 4.75 -7.42 6.12
C ARG A 86 5.48 -6.09 6.08
N LEU A 87 6.31 -5.86 5.07
CA LEU A 87 7.04 -4.59 4.91
C LEU A 87 6.08 -3.42 4.73
N MET A 88 5.02 -3.61 3.94
CA MET A 88 3.96 -2.63 3.72
C MET A 88 3.32 -2.21 5.05
N ARG A 89 3.06 -3.16 5.97
CA ARG A 89 2.51 -2.86 7.30
C ARG A 89 3.49 -2.13 8.20
N VAL A 90 4.76 -2.54 8.19
CA VAL A 90 5.80 -1.86 8.98
C VAL A 90 5.90 -0.40 8.54
N LEU A 91 5.91 -0.14 7.23
CA LEU A 91 5.93 1.22 6.69
C LEU A 91 4.66 2.00 7.00
N ALA A 92 3.49 1.37 6.94
CA ALA A 92 2.24 2.01 7.34
C ALA A 92 2.29 2.44 8.82
N MET A 93 2.81 1.60 9.72
CA MET A 93 2.98 1.97 11.13
C MET A 93 3.96 3.13 11.33
N ILE A 94 5.09 3.12 10.61
CA ILE A 94 6.06 4.23 10.63
C ILE A 94 5.39 5.52 10.13
N GLN A 95 4.62 5.43 9.05
CA GLN A 95 3.90 6.56 8.47
C GLN A 95 2.91 7.18 9.47
N TRP A 96 2.12 6.35 10.17
CA TRP A 96 1.25 6.82 11.25
C TRP A 96 2.03 7.47 12.39
N GLY A 97 3.15 6.88 12.80
CA GLY A 97 4.04 7.46 13.81
C GLY A 97 4.57 8.84 13.40
N LEU A 98 5.04 8.99 12.16
CA LEU A 98 5.51 10.27 11.62
C LEU A 98 4.39 11.32 11.58
N TRP A 99 3.17 10.93 11.23
CA TRP A 99 2.01 11.82 11.21
C TRP A 99 1.64 12.32 12.62
N PHE A 100 1.57 11.43 13.61
CA PHE A 100 1.30 11.82 15.00
C PHE A 100 2.40 12.71 15.58
N LEU A 101 3.68 12.40 15.29
CA LEU A 101 4.80 13.26 15.68
C LEU A 101 4.72 14.64 15.02
N PHE A 102 4.38 14.70 13.74
CA PHE A 102 4.21 15.96 13.02
C PHE A 102 3.11 16.83 13.63
N ILE A 103 1.94 16.24 13.93
CA ILE A 103 0.85 16.91 14.65
C ILE A 103 1.32 17.38 16.02
N ALA A 104 1.94 16.51 16.82
CA ALA A 104 2.40 16.86 18.16
C ALA A 104 3.38 18.05 18.15
N VAL A 105 4.30 18.11 17.17
CA VAL A 105 5.24 19.23 17.01
C VAL A 105 4.51 20.53 16.64
N ILE A 106 3.55 20.47 15.73
CA ILE A 106 2.80 21.67 15.29
C ILE A 106 1.93 22.23 16.42
N TYR A 107 1.21 21.36 17.14
CA TYR A 107 0.26 21.79 18.16
C TYR A 107 0.89 21.99 19.54
N GLY A 108 1.99 21.30 19.86
CA GLY A 108 2.73 21.48 21.12
C GLY A 108 3.62 22.72 21.17
N ARG A 109 3.69 23.47 20.06
CA ARG A 109 4.35 24.79 19.97
C ARG A 109 3.43 25.97 20.27
N LYS A 110 2.14 25.71 20.47
CA LYS A 110 1.16 26.69 20.95
C LYS A 110 1.11 26.65 22.46
#